data_AF-A0A0G3M1I9-F1
#
_entry.id   AF-A0A0G3M1I9-F1
#
_cell.length_a   1.000
_cell.length_b   1.000
_cell.length_c   1.000
_cell.angle_alpha   90.00
_cell.angle_beta   90.00
_cell.angle_gamma   90.00
#
_symmetry.space_group_name_H-M   'P 1'
#
loop_
_entity.id
_entity.type
_entity.pdbx_description
1 polymer ?
#
loop_
_entity_poly.entity_id
_entity_poly.type
_entity_poly.pdbx_seq_one_letter_code
_entity_poly.pdbx_strand_id
1 'polypeptide(L)'
;MKKLSIITFLTLFIMCSAQKDYEVKPYTAYLSEYKPYYTMMYSEIQEMNIPLSEKLKLLNDGLLNLKTKFKKDRKSEFESKSVELAVTNWCTSKSSGGKKNCGYSYVSAPSPAFYTTNGWIRVVGTNKGTSVAADGSSAGLKMTVAGKGKNKGTLYAVFKYRPDYTVKAVEDDTDKLFSLIIN
;
A
#
# COMPACT_ATOMS: atom_id res chain seq x y z
N MET A 1 48.17 -41.67 3.64
CA MET A 1 46.71 -41.46 3.47
C MET A 1 46.36 -40.08 4.01
N LYS A 2 46.17 -39.07 3.14
CA LYS A 2 45.85 -37.68 3.53
C LYS A 2 44.34 -37.50 3.41
N LYS A 3 43.67 -37.22 4.54
CA LYS A 3 42.21 -36.98 4.58
C LYS A 3 41.90 -35.59 4.03
N LEU A 4 41.07 -35.56 3.00
CA LEU A 4 40.50 -34.36 2.40
C LEU A 4 39.23 -34.02 3.18
N SER A 5 39.28 -33.06 4.11
CA SER A 5 38.08 -32.50 4.73
C SER A 5 37.63 -31.29 3.92
N ILE A 6 36.61 -31.50 3.08
CA ILE A 6 35.86 -30.42 2.44
C ILE A 6 34.78 -29.98 3.43
N ILE A 7 34.99 -28.81 4.04
CA ILE A 7 33.98 -28.14 4.87
C ILE A 7 33.05 -27.39 3.91
N THR A 8 31.88 -27.96 3.66
CA THR A 8 30.83 -27.32 2.88
C THR A 8 30.15 -26.27 3.75
N PHE A 9 30.53 -25.00 3.59
CA PHE A 9 29.82 -23.86 4.16
C PHE A 9 28.45 -23.72 3.45
N LEU A 10 27.39 -24.17 4.11
CA LEU A 10 26.01 -23.97 3.69
C LEU A 10 25.61 -22.52 4.03
N THR A 11 25.83 -21.58 3.10
CA THR A 11 25.36 -20.21 3.23
C THR A 11 23.85 -20.15 3.03
N LEU A 12 23.12 -20.09 4.14
CA LEU A 12 21.69 -19.84 4.16
C LEU A 12 21.43 -18.40 3.68
N PHE A 13 21.09 -18.23 2.41
CA PHE A 13 20.57 -16.97 1.88
C PHE A 13 19.20 -16.71 2.49
N ILE A 14 19.16 -15.95 3.60
CA ILE A 14 17.92 -15.33 4.07
C ILE A 14 17.60 -14.23 3.06
N MET A 15 16.77 -14.56 2.05
CA MET A 15 16.14 -13.57 1.18
C MET A 15 15.13 -12.78 1.99
N CYS A 16 15.62 -11.81 2.77
CA CYS A 16 14.79 -10.78 3.36
C CYS A 16 14.37 -9.86 2.20
N SER A 17 13.23 -10.14 1.59
CA SER A 17 12.64 -9.25 0.60
C SER A 17 12.31 -7.95 1.32
N ALA A 18 13.06 -6.89 1.03
CA ALA A 18 12.77 -5.56 1.56
C ALA A 18 11.39 -5.13 1.04
N GLN A 19 10.40 -5.19 1.92
CA GLN A 19 9.05 -4.72 1.65
C GLN A 19 9.12 -3.24 1.31
N LYS A 20 8.48 -2.82 0.22
CA LYS A 20 8.54 -1.40 -0.19
C LYS A 20 7.81 -0.55 0.85
N ASP A 21 8.28 0.66 1.11
CA ASP A 21 7.76 1.51 2.19
C ASP A 21 6.25 1.81 2.09
N TYR A 22 5.68 1.73 0.88
CA TYR A 22 4.26 1.93 0.58
C TYR A 22 3.41 0.65 0.64
N GLU A 23 4.02 -0.52 0.84
CA GLU A 23 3.30 -1.78 1.03
C GLU A 23 2.90 -1.95 2.49
N VAL A 24 1.69 -2.46 2.72
CA VAL A 24 1.23 -2.86 4.05
C VAL A 24 1.82 -4.22 4.44
N LYS A 25 2.07 -4.43 5.73
CA LYS A 25 2.57 -5.71 6.26
C LYS A 25 1.56 -6.83 5.93
N PRO A 26 2.00 -8.09 5.79
CA PRO A 26 1.07 -9.21 5.67
C PRO A 26 0.24 -9.36 6.95
N TYR A 27 -1.01 -9.83 6.84
CA TYR A 27 -1.88 -10.03 8.01
C TYR A 27 -1.28 -10.99 9.04
N THR A 28 -0.43 -11.93 8.61
CA THR A 28 0.28 -12.87 9.50
C THR A 28 1.24 -12.19 10.47
N ALA A 29 1.72 -10.97 10.15
CA ALA A 29 2.56 -10.18 11.04
C ALA A 29 1.84 -9.78 12.34
N TYR A 30 0.51 -9.85 12.37
CA TYR A 30 -0.32 -9.53 13.54
C TYR A 30 -0.64 -10.74 14.42
N LEU A 31 -0.22 -11.95 14.04
CA LEU A 31 -0.49 -13.17 14.81
C LEU A 31 0.08 -13.10 16.22
N SER A 32 1.33 -12.64 16.36
CA SER A 32 2.01 -12.52 17.65
C SER A 32 1.33 -11.50 18.58
N GLU A 33 0.66 -10.51 18.01
CA GLU A 33 -0.07 -9.50 18.78
C GLU A 33 -1.46 -10.02 19.18
N TYR A 34 -2.22 -10.58 18.24
CA TYR A 34 -3.64 -10.89 18.45
C TYR A 34 -3.91 -12.27 19.05
N LYS A 35 -3.06 -13.28 18.79
CA LYS A 35 -3.24 -14.65 19.32
C LYS A 35 -3.21 -14.70 20.85
N PRO A 36 -2.27 -14.04 21.57
CA PRO A 36 -2.26 -14.05 23.03
C PRO A 36 -3.53 -13.49 23.67
N TYR A 37 -4.11 -12.42 23.11
CA TYR A 37 -5.37 -11.86 23.62
C TYR A 37 -6.51 -12.86 23.51
N TYR A 38 -6.61 -13.57 22.38
CA TYR A 38 -7.61 -14.62 22.23
C TYR A 38 -7.39 -15.77 23.23
N THR A 39 -6.16 -16.26 23.38
CA THR A 39 -5.85 -17.36 24.30
C THR A 39 -6.16 -17.01 25.75
N MET A 40 -5.80 -15.79 26.19
CA MET A 40 -6.10 -15.29 27.52
C MET A 40 -7.61 -15.21 27.76
N MET A 41 -8.33 -14.53 26.86
CA MET A 41 -9.79 -14.39 26.93
C MET A 41 -10.51 -15.75 26.97
N TYR A 42 -10.10 -16.68 26.11
CA TYR A 42 -10.67 -18.02 26.06
C TYR A 42 -10.44 -18.77 27.38
N SER A 43 -9.22 -18.73 27.93
CA SER A 43 -8.88 -19.37 29.20
C SER A 43 -9.71 -18.81 30.36
N GLU A 44 -9.79 -17.48 30.46
CA GLU A 44 -10.55 -16.79 31.51
C GLU A 44 -12.03 -17.19 31.47
N ILE A 45 -12.66 -17.16 30.28
CA ILE A 45 -14.07 -17.54 30.11
C ILE A 45 -14.28 -19.02 30.41
N GLN A 46 -13.34 -19.89 30.01
CA GLN A 46 -13.42 -21.32 30.27
C GLN A 46 -13.46 -21.62 31.77
N GLU A 47 -12.69 -20.89 32.58
CA GLU A 47 -12.60 -21.06 34.03
C GLU A 47 -13.79 -20.49 34.81
N MET A 48 -14.60 -19.61 34.21
CA MET A 48 -15.78 -19.03 34.87
C MET A 48 -16.82 -20.10 35.25
N ASN A 49 -17.39 -19.97 36.44
CA ASN A 49 -18.49 -20.83 36.89
C ASN A 49 -19.86 -20.28 36.44
N ILE A 50 -20.07 -20.23 35.12
CA ILE A 50 -21.31 -19.76 34.48
C ILE A 50 -21.81 -20.77 33.44
N PRO A 51 -23.10 -20.73 33.07
CA PRO A 51 -23.66 -21.60 32.03
C PRO A 51 -22.91 -21.47 30.69
N LEU A 52 -22.84 -22.56 29.93
CA LEU A 52 -22.16 -22.60 28.63
C LEU A 52 -22.68 -21.54 27.64
N SER A 53 -24.00 -21.28 27.64
CA SER A 53 -24.60 -20.26 26.79
C SER A 53 -24.05 -18.86 27.07
N GLU A 54 -23.78 -18.54 28.35
CA GLU A 54 -23.17 -17.27 28.74
C GLU A 54 -21.69 -17.22 28.36
N LYS A 55 -20.95 -18.33 28.51
CA LYS A 55 -19.56 -18.43 28.02
C LYS A 55 -19.46 -18.15 26.53
N LEU A 56 -20.32 -18.78 25.73
CA LEU A 56 -20.35 -18.58 24.28
C LEU A 56 -20.68 -17.14 23.90
N LYS A 57 -21.61 -16.50 24.61
CA LYS A 57 -21.94 -15.10 24.41
C LYS A 57 -20.73 -14.20 24.69
N LEU A 58 -20.08 -14.36 25.85
CA LEU A 58 -18.88 -13.59 26.22
C LEU A 58 -17.75 -13.79 25.22
N LEU A 59 -17.54 -15.03 24.75
CA LEU A 59 -16.51 -15.34 23.77
C LEU A 59 -16.79 -14.68 22.42
N ASN A 60 -18.04 -14.72 21.95
CA ASN A 60 -18.45 -14.06 20.71
C ASN A 60 -18.31 -12.53 20.78
N ASP A 61 -18.72 -11.93 21.90
CA ASP A 61 -18.60 -10.48 22.13
C ASP A 61 -17.12 -10.06 22.17
N GLY A 62 -16.28 -10.82 22.88
CA GLY A 62 -14.84 -10.58 22.94
C GLY A 62 -14.15 -10.77 21.59
N LEU A 63 -14.52 -11.80 20.82
CA LEU A 63 -14.01 -12.01 19.47
C LEU A 63 -14.42 -10.88 18.52
N LEU A 64 -15.66 -10.40 18.61
CA LEU A 64 -16.12 -9.25 17.82
C LEU A 64 -15.31 -7.98 18.14
N ASN A 65 -15.00 -7.75 19.42
CA ASN A 65 -14.18 -6.63 19.84
C ASN A 65 -12.74 -6.73 19.29
N LEU A 66 -12.12 -7.91 19.37
CA LEU A 66 -10.79 -8.13 18.79
C LEU A 66 -10.77 -7.94 17.28
N LYS A 67 -11.77 -8.48 16.57
CA LYS A 67 -11.93 -8.27 15.11
C LYS A 67 -12.10 -6.79 14.79
N THR A 68 -12.91 -6.06 15.55
CA THR A 68 -13.14 -4.62 15.35
C THR A 68 -11.87 -3.81 15.56
N LYS A 69 -11.09 -4.13 16.60
CA LYS A 69 -9.78 -3.52 16.85
C LYS A 69 -8.82 -3.77 15.68
N PHE A 70 -8.69 -5.02 15.24
CA PHE A 70 -7.85 -5.37 14.09
C PHE A 70 -8.26 -4.62 12.83
N LYS A 71 -9.56 -4.57 12.51
CA LYS A 71 -10.07 -3.81 11.35
C LYS A 71 -9.65 -2.34 11.39
N LYS A 72 -9.73 -1.71 12.57
CA LYS A 72 -9.33 -0.31 12.76
C LYS A 72 -7.84 -0.13 12.55
N ASP A 73 -7.02 -0.95 13.20
CA ASP A 73 -5.56 -0.87 13.10
C ASP A 73 -5.10 -1.13 11.66
N ARG A 74 -5.69 -2.14 11.01
CA ARG A 74 -5.41 -2.49 9.62
C ARG A 74 -5.81 -1.41 8.63
N LYS A 75 -6.99 -0.81 8.80
CA LYS A 75 -7.43 0.33 7.99
C LYS A 75 -6.48 1.51 8.11
N SER A 76 -6.08 1.86 9.35
CA SER A 76 -5.13 2.94 9.61
C SER A 76 -3.78 2.68 8.91
N GLU A 77 -3.30 1.43 8.91
CA GLU A 77 -2.09 1.06 8.18
C GLU A 77 -2.21 1.35 6.69
N PHE A 78 -3.28 0.89 6.02
CA PHE A 78 -3.53 1.21 4.60
C PHE A 78 -3.57 2.72 4.34
N GLU A 79 -4.26 3.48 5.19
CA GLU A 79 -4.41 4.94 5.05
C GLU A 79 -3.09 5.70 5.25
N SER A 80 -2.17 5.15 6.04
CA SER A 80 -0.84 5.71 6.26
C SER A 80 0.11 5.55 5.08
N LYS A 81 -0.19 4.63 4.15
CA LYS A 81 0.70 4.25 3.05
C LYS A 81 0.41 5.08 1.80
N SER A 82 1.47 5.58 1.20
CA SER A 82 1.41 6.27 -0.09
C SER A 82 2.75 6.19 -0.80
N VAL A 83 2.75 6.43 -2.11
CA VAL A 83 3.97 6.55 -2.91
C VAL A 83 3.89 7.80 -3.78
N GLU A 84 4.95 8.60 -3.81
CA GLU A 84 5.09 9.70 -4.75
C GLU A 84 5.89 9.24 -5.96
N LEU A 85 5.30 9.38 -7.15
CA LEU A 85 5.97 9.07 -8.42
C LEU A 85 6.10 10.34 -9.25
N ALA A 86 7.18 10.43 -10.03
CA ALA A 86 7.49 11.62 -10.81
C ALA A 86 7.68 11.32 -12.30
N VAL A 87 7.21 12.23 -13.15
CA VAL A 87 7.50 12.22 -14.60
C VAL A 87 7.95 13.61 -15.04
N THR A 88 9.03 13.65 -15.80
CA THR A 88 9.54 14.88 -16.41
C THR A 88 9.09 14.94 -17.86
N ASN A 89 8.54 16.08 -18.28
CA ASN A 89 8.24 16.36 -19.68
C ASN A 89 8.93 17.66 -20.10
N TRP A 90 9.36 17.74 -21.35
CA TRP A 90 10.01 18.91 -21.91
C TRP A 90 9.66 19.09 -23.38
N CYS A 91 9.73 20.33 -23.85
CA CYS A 91 9.46 20.68 -25.23
C CYS A 91 10.37 21.82 -25.69
N THR A 92 11.04 21.63 -26.82
CA THR A 92 11.96 22.62 -27.40
C THR A 92 11.58 22.91 -28.85
N SER A 93 11.66 24.18 -29.24
CA SER A 93 11.49 24.65 -30.63
C SER A 93 12.62 25.60 -31.00
N LYS A 94 13.13 25.45 -32.22
CA LYS A 94 14.13 26.35 -32.82
C LYS A 94 13.50 27.43 -33.72
N SER A 95 12.23 27.28 -34.09
CA SER A 95 11.49 28.20 -34.96
C SER A 95 10.81 29.30 -34.14
N SER A 96 10.93 30.55 -34.58
CA SER A 96 10.31 31.73 -33.96
C SER A 96 8.81 31.86 -34.22
N GLY A 97 8.27 31.22 -35.27
CA GLY A 97 6.91 31.47 -35.76
C GLY A 97 5.84 30.41 -35.48
N GLY A 98 6.13 29.38 -34.66
CA GLY A 98 5.23 28.23 -34.50
C GLY A 98 4.96 27.80 -33.05
N LYS A 99 3.86 27.08 -32.84
CA LYS A 99 3.57 26.37 -31.59
C LYS A 99 3.83 24.88 -31.78
N LYS A 100 4.73 24.31 -30.98
CA LYS A 100 4.98 22.88 -30.91
C LYS A 100 4.28 22.28 -29.71
N ASN A 101 3.52 21.21 -29.95
CA ASN A 101 2.92 20.37 -28.91
C ASN A 101 3.77 19.11 -28.77
N CYS A 102 4.31 18.87 -27.56
CA CYS A 102 5.11 17.68 -27.25
C CYS A 102 4.30 16.60 -26.50
N GLY A 103 2.97 16.77 -26.44
CA GLY A 103 2.08 15.78 -25.85
C GLY A 103 2.18 15.72 -24.32
N TYR A 104 1.72 14.59 -23.78
CA TYR A 104 1.71 14.29 -22.35
C TYR A 104 2.75 13.23 -22.02
N SER A 105 3.35 13.33 -20.84
CA SER A 105 4.10 12.24 -20.21
C SER A 105 3.40 11.88 -18.89
N TYR A 106 3.30 10.59 -18.59
CA TYR A 106 2.49 10.08 -17.49
C TYR A 106 3.32 9.34 -16.44
N VAL A 107 2.84 9.36 -15.19
CA VAL A 107 3.14 8.36 -14.17
C VAL A 107 1.91 7.51 -13.93
N SER A 108 2.12 6.22 -13.67
CA SER A 108 1.05 5.25 -13.40
C SER A 108 1.15 4.73 -11.98
N ALA A 109 -0.01 4.36 -11.41
CA ALA A 109 -0.10 3.70 -10.12
C ALA A 109 0.74 2.41 -10.10
N PRO A 110 1.37 2.06 -8.95
CA PRO A 110 2.19 0.84 -8.84
C PRO A 110 1.36 -0.45 -8.95
N SER A 111 0.07 -0.38 -8.63
CA SER A 111 -0.89 -1.48 -8.79
C SER A 111 -2.32 -0.93 -8.89
N PRO A 112 -3.31 -1.75 -9.30
CA PRO A 112 -4.73 -1.33 -9.37
C PRO A 112 -5.30 -0.91 -8.01
N ALA A 113 -4.69 -1.33 -6.90
CA ALA A 113 -5.10 -0.97 -5.55
C ALA A 113 -4.86 0.50 -5.21
N PHE A 114 -4.07 1.21 -6.02
CA PHE A 114 -3.71 2.61 -5.81
C PHE A 114 -4.45 3.55 -6.76
N TYR A 115 -4.64 4.78 -6.31
CA TYR A 115 -5.16 5.87 -7.14
C TYR A 115 -4.56 7.22 -6.77
N THR A 116 -4.67 8.16 -7.69
CA THR A 116 -4.33 9.57 -7.49
C THR A 116 -5.50 10.48 -7.85
N THR A 117 -5.41 11.75 -7.46
CA THR A 117 -6.42 12.79 -7.75
C THR A 117 -5.75 14.10 -8.14
N ASN A 118 -6.50 15.04 -8.72
CA ASN A 118 -5.98 16.38 -9.03
C ASN A 118 -5.46 17.15 -7.78
N GLY A 119 -5.98 16.83 -6.59
CA GLY A 119 -5.50 17.43 -5.33
C GLY A 119 -4.18 16.83 -4.83
N TRP A 120 -3.70 15.75 -5.44
CA TRP A 120 -2.51 15.00 -5.02
C TRP A 120 -1.37 15.06 -6.03
N ILE A 121 -1.47 15.96 -7.02
CA ILE A 121 -0.42 16.23 -7.99
C ILE A 121 0.19 17.60 -7.76
N ARG A 122 1.49 17.73 -8.01
CA ARG A 122 2.22 19.00 -8.03
C ARG A 122 3.16 19.04 -9.22
N VAL A 123 3.37 20.23 -9.76
CA VAL A 123 4.30 20.44 -10.89
C VAL A 123 5.41 21.38 -10.45
N VAL A 124 6.65 21.00 -10.70
CA VAL A 124 7.83 21.85 -10.54
C VAL A 124 8.33 22.27 -11.92
N GLY A 125 8.57 23.57 -12.12
CA GLY A 125 8.96 24.13 -13.41
C GLY A 125 7.77 24.53 -14.28
N THR A 126 7.89 24.37 -15.60
CA THR A 126 6.81 24.76 -16.52
C THR A 126 5.61 23.84 -16.38
N ASN A 127 4.41 24.40 -16.33
CA ASN A 127 3.15 23.68 -16.40
C ASN A 127 2.34 24.19 -17.61
N LYS A 128 2.09 23.34 -18.62
CA LYS A 128 1.21 23.66 -19.76
C LYS A 128 -0.09 22.85 -19.75
N GLY A 129 -0.38 22.18 -18.65
CA GLY A 129 -1.56 21.37 -18.43
C GLY A 129 -1.24 20.08 -17.69
N THR A 130 -2.17 19.65 -16.86
CA THR A 130 -2.14 18.35 -16.18
C THR A 130 -3.39 17.55 -16.55
N SER A 131 -3.33 16.24 -16.38
CA SER A 131 -4.48 15.35 -16.52
C SER A 131 -4.37 14.24 -15.50
N VAL A 132 -5.48 13.80 -14.94
CA VAL A 132 -5.58 12.58 -14.12
C VAL A 132 -6.59 11.67 -14.80
N ALA A 133 -6.29 10.38 -14.92
CA ALA A 133 -7.24 9.42 -15.48
C ALA A 133 -8.52 9.38 -14.63
N ALA A 134 -9.67 9.09 -15.24
CA ALA A 134 -10.96 9.11 -14.54
C ALA A 134 -11.00 8.14 -13.33
N ASP A 135 -10.30 7.02 -13.44
CA ASP A 135 -10.13 6.04 -12.37
C ASP A 135 -8.96 6.38 -11.41
N GLY A 136 -8.20 7.46 -11.65
CA GLY A 136 -7.02 7.82 -10.87
C GLY A 136 -5.83 6.88 -11.07
N SER A 137 -5.82 6.03 -12.09
CA SER A 137 -4.72 5.09 -12.38
C SER A 137 -3.43 5.78 -12.83
N SER A 138 -3.51 7.02 -13.34
CA SER A 138 -2.36 7.76 -13.84
C SER A 138 -2.55 9.26 -13.77
N ALA A 139 -1.43 9.99 -13.78
CA ALA A 139 -1.37 11.44 -13.87
C ALA A 139 -0.36 11.87 -14.94
N GLY A 140 -0.70 12.88 -15.73
CA GLY A 140 0.04 13.30 -16.90
C GLY A 140 0.37 14.78 -16.91
N LEU A 141 1.54 15.13 -17.45
CA LEU A 141 2.03 16.48 -17.65
C LEU A 141 2.12 16.80 -19.14
N LYS A 142 1.37 17.81 -19.59
CA LYS A 142 1.41 18.32 -20.97
C LYS A 142 2.52 19.33 -21.16
N MET A 143 3.26 19.23 -22.26
CA MET A 143 4.23 20.26 -22.64
C MET A 143 3.98 20.82 -24.04
N THR A 144 4.03 22.15 -24.13
CA THR A 144 3.99 22.89 -25.39
C THR A 144 4.98 24.05 -25.34
N VAL A 145 5.53 24.46 -26.47
CA VAL A 145 6.35 25.67 -26.60
C VAL A 145 5.85 26.51 -27.77
N ALA A 146 5.81 27.83 -27.60
CA ALA A 146 5.47 28.78 -28.65
C ALA A 146 6.70 29.65 -28.93
N GLY A 147 7.05 29.81 -30.21
CA GLY A 147 8.28 30.46 -30.63
C GLY A 147 9.54 29.67 -30.30
N LYS A 148 10.68 30.34 -30.36
CA LYS A 148 12.00 29.75 -30.07
C LYS A 148 12.17 29.62 -28.55
N GLY A 149 12.56 28.45 -28.07
CA GLY A 149 12.84 28.24 -26.65
C GLY A 149 12.63 26.80 -26.20
N LYS A 150 12.71 26.63 -24.88
CA LYS A 150 12.53 25.35 -24.19
C LYS A 150 11.64 25.53 -22.97
N ASN A 151 10.65 24.65 -22.84
CA ASN A 151 9.86 24.46 -21.63
C ASN A 151 10.21 23.10 -21.02
N LYS A 152 10.29 23.02 -19.70
CA LYS A 152 10.54 21.78 -18.96
C LYS A 152 9.82 21.85 -17.61
N GLY A 153 9.17 20.76 -17.24
CA GLY A 153 8.58 20.60 -15.91
C GLY A 153 8.59 19.14 -15.48
N THR A 154 8.43 18.94 -14.18
CA THR A 154 8.30 17.62 -13.56
C THR A 154 7.00 17.59 -12.78
N LEU A 155 6.13 16.63 -13.10
CA LEU A 155 4.93 16.34 -12.33
C LEU A 155 5.25 15.26 -11.32
N TYR A 156 4.84 15.49 -10.09
CA TYR A 156 4.85 14.53 -9.00
C TYR A 156 3.40 14.20 -8.65
N ALA A 157 3.08 12.92 -8.53
CA ALA A 157 1.75 12.45 -8.15
C ALA A 157 1.87 11.52 -6.95
N VAL A 158 1.09 11.79 -5.91
CA VAL A 158 0.94 10.90 -4.77
C VAL A 158 -0.16 9.89 -5.07
N PHE A 159 0.18 8.62 -4.97
CA PHE A 159 -0.74 7.50 -5.07
C PHE A 159 -0.99 6.92 -3.68
N LYS A 160 -2.28 6.73 -3.35
CA LYS A 160 -2.73 6.11 -2.09
C LYS A 160 -3.60 4.89 -2.39
N TYR A 161 -3.77 4.01 -1.41
CA TYR A 161 -4.72 2.91 -1.54
C TYR A 161 -6.15 3.42 -1.76
N ARG A 162 -6.90 2.73 -2.63
CA ARG A 162 -8.30 3.06 -2.89
C ARG A 162 -9.18 2.66 -1.70
N PRO A 163 -10.18 3.48 -1.33
CA PRO A 163 -11.06 3.16 -0.21
C PRO A 163 -11.80 1.82 -0.36
N ASP A 164 -12.29 1.51 -1.56
CA ASP A 164 -13.00 0.26 -1.87
C ASP A 164 -12.09 -0.97 -1.75
N TYR A 165 -10.85 -0.85 -2.26
CA TYR A 165 -9.84 -1.88 -2.07
C TYR A 165 -9.51 -2.08 -0.59
N THR A 166 -9.27 -0.99 0.16
CA THR A 166 -8.92 -1.05 1.58
C THR A 166 -10.03 -1.72 2.40
N VAL A 167 -11.30 -1.38 2.18
CA VAL A 167 -12.42 -2.01 2.90
C VAL A 167 -12.43 -3.52 2.65
N LYS A 168 -12.34 -3.95 1.39
CA LYS A 168 -12.33 -5.37 1.05
C LYS A 168 -11.12 -6.09 1.63
N ALA A 169 -9.92 -5.51 1.50
CA ALA A 169 -8.70 -6.11 2.00
C ALA A 169 -8.69 -6.24 3.53
N VAL A 170 -9.22 -5.26 4.26
CA VAL A 170 -9.35 -5.30 5.72
C VAL A 170 -10.28 -6.43 6.16
N GLU A 171 -11.43 -6.62 5.51
CA GLU A 171 -12.35 -7.73 5.80
C GLU A 171 -11.69 -9.08 5.55
N ASP A 172 -11.11 -9.27 4.36
CA ASP A 172 -10.38 -10.49 3.96
C ASP A 172 -9.24 -10.82 4.94
N ASP A 173 -8.43 -9.83 5.31
CA ASP A 173 -7.31 -9.98 6.24
C ASP A 173 -7.82 -10.34 7.65
N THR A 174 -8.97 -9.80 8.06
CA THR A 174 -9.58 -10.11 9.36
C THR A 174 -10.00 -11.56 9.41
N ASP A 175 -10.72 -12.04 8.39
CA ASP A 175 -11.18 -13.42 8.36
C ASP A 175 -10.02 -14.41 8.30
N LYS A 176 -8.99 -14.11 7.49
CA LYS A 176 -7.77 -14.94 7.42
C LYS A 176 -7.01 -14.96 8.72
N LEU A 177 -6.79 -13.80 9.35
CA LEU A 177 -6.07 -13.72 10.63
C LEU A 177 -6.79 -14.51 11.72
N PHE A 178 -8.10 -14.29 11.90
CA PHE A 178 -8.84 -14.94 12.97
C PHE A 178 -9.09 -16.43 12.72
N SER A 179 -9.12 -16.86 11.46
CA SER A 179 -9.08 -18.30 11.13
C SER A 179 -7.79 -18.97 11.59
N LEU A 180 -6.65 -18.26 11.61
CA LEU A 180 -5.38 -18.78 12.12
C LEU A 180 -5.23 -18.69 13.65
N ILE A 181 -6.04 -17.86 14.30
CA ILE A 181 -6.03 -17.68 15.76
C ILE A 181 -6.93 -18.71 16.43
N ILE A 182 -8.09 -19.00 15.84
CA ILE A 182 -9.12 -19.88 16.39
C ILE A 182 -8.80 -21.36 16.11
N ASN A 183 -8.20 -21.66 14.95
CA ASN A 183 -7.72 -23.00 14.60
C ASN A 183 -6.34 -23.29 15.23
#